data_AF-A0A7X8X2C5-F1
#
_entry.id   AF-A0A7X8X2C5-F1
#
_cell.length_a   1.000
_cell.length_b   1.000
_cell.length_c   1.000
_cell.angle_alpha   90.00
_cell.angle_beta   90.00
_cell.angle_gamma   90.00
#
_symmetry.space_group_name_H-M   'P 1'
#
loop_
_entity.id
_entity.type
_entity.pdbx_description
1 polymer ?
#
loop_
_entity_poly.entity_id
_entity_poly.type
_entity_poly.pdbx_seq_one_letter_code
_entity_poly.pdbx_strand_id
1 'polypeptide(L)'
;MRIADMFVKPIDRDIKGVIKVGQDDGNNIFQELDEYVVTKELAKHFRDFFESYKKGITGHTDKMGVWISGFFGSGKSHFLKILSYLLQNKDVNGKRAIDFFTDGHKLDDPMVIADIKLAENISTDVILFNIDSKSEADAKSNKDAIIDVFMKVFNEMQGFCGSLPFLAELERKLTEDGQFDSFKAKFLEVSGRKWEDAREEFYFIQDEIVEVLSALGIMSEDAARTWCEKAVDTYSLSIEKFANLVRKYCESKGKNHHVVFLVDEIGQYIAGDTRLMLNLQTVTEDLGTACGGKAWVIVTSQQDIDSVVSVKGNDFSKIQGRFDTRLSLSSANVDEV
;
A
#
# COMPACT_ATOMS: atom_id res chain seq x y z
N MET A 1 -31.92 36.36 -7.22
CA MET A 1 -31.20 35.10 -7.41
C MET A 1 -29.72 35.44 -7.40
N ARG A 2 -28.96 35.02 -6.39
CA ARG A 2 -27.51 35.22 -6.39
C ARG A 2 -26.88 34.07 -7.16
N ILE A 3 -25.81 34.34 -7.90
CA ILE A 3 -25.08 33.30 -8.68
C ILE A 3 -24.63 32.16 -7.76
N ALA A 4 -24.27 32.47 -6.51
CA ALA A 4 -23.92 31.49 -5.49
C ALA A 4 -25.02 30.43 -5.26
N ASP A 5 -26.30 30.82 -5.36
CA ASP A 5 -27.44 29.94 -5.11
C ASP A 5 -27.68 28.93 -6.26
N MET A 6 -26.92 29.03 -7.36
CA MET A 6 -27.00 28.10 -8.50
C MET A 6 -26.10 26.88 -8.34
N PHE A 7 -25.14 26.92 -7.43
CA PHE A 7 -24.17 25.85 -7.25
C PHE A 7 -24.66 24.85 -6.19
N VAL A 8 -24.42 23.56 -6.43
CA VAL A 8 -24.75 22.49 -5.47
C VAL A 8 -23.97 22.64 -4.16
N LYS A 9 -22.77 23.26 -4.21
CA LYS A 9 -21.87 23.46 -3.06
C LYS A 9 -21.46 24.93 -2.90
N PRO A 10 -21.13 25.40 -1.68
CA PRO A 10 -20.72 26.78 -1.43
C PRO A 10 -19.49 27.20 -2.25
N ILE A 11 -19.55 28.34 -2.92
CA ILE A 11 -18.49 28.79 -3.85
C ILE A 11 -17.22 29.31 -3.16
N ASP A 12 -17.31 29.64 -1.87
CA ASP A 12 -16.27 30.22 -1.04
C ASP A 12 -15.53 29.18 -0.17
N ARG A 13 -15.81 27.90 -0.39
CA ARG A 13 -15.14 26.80 0.32
C ARG A 13 -13.67 26.67 -0.11
N ASP A 14 -12.83 26.28 0.84
CA ASP A 14 -11.41 26.03 0.59
C ASP A 14 -11.23 24.72 -0.19
N ILE A 15 -10.62 24.78 -1.36
CA ILE A 15 -10.34 23.62 -2.22
C ILE A 15 -8.83 23.40 -2.24
N LYS A 16 -8.38 22.27 -1.70
CA LYS A 16 -6.95 21.93 -1.69
C LYS A 16 -6.50 21.50 -3.08
N GLY A 17 -5.64 22.29 -3.71
CA GLY A 17 -5.13 22.03 -5.06
C GLY A 17 -4.06 20.93 -5.17
N VAL A 18 -3.49 20.45 -4.05
CA VAL A 18 -2.44 19.42 -4.07
C VAL A 18 -2.73 18.33 -3.06
N ILE A 19 -2.78 17.10 -3.53
CA ILE A 19 -3.01 15.91 -2.73
C ILE A 19 -1.68 15.49 -2.09
N LYS A 20 -1.63 15.45 -0.75
CA LYS A 20 -0.50 14.87 -0.01
C LYS A 20 -0.89 13.49 0.53
N VAL A 21 -0.04 12.50 0.29
CA VAL A 21 -0.17 11.16 0.88
C VAL A 21 0.11 11.28 2.39
N GLY A 22 -0.77 10.73 3.23
CA GLY A 22 -0.59 10.70 4.70
C GLY A 22 -1.30 11.80 5.51
N GLN A 23 -2.17 12.63 4.90
CA GLN A 23 -3.07 13.50 5.67
C GLN A 23 -4.35 12.76 6.11
N ASP A 24 -4.28 12.09 7.27
CA ASP A 24 -5.37 11.31 7.88
C ASP A 24 -6.32 12.18 8.75
N ASP A 25 -6.59 13.43 8.34
CA ASP A 25 -7.62 14.24 8.99
C ASP A 25 -9.00 13.82 8.44
N GLY A 26 -9.89 13.32 9.32
CA GLY A 26 -11.22 12.87 8.94
C GLY A 26 -12.04 13.93 8.19
N ASN A 27 -11.86 15.22 8.51
CA ASN A 27 -12.53 16.29 7.77
C ASN A 27 -12.02 16.42 6.33
N ASN A 28 -10.72 16.21 6.13
CA ASN A 28 -10.12 16.27 4.80
C ASN A 28 -10.58 15.08 3.94
N ILE A 29 -10.59 13.87 4.51
CA ILE A 29 -11.07 12.67 3.81
C ILE A 29 -12.55 12.83 3.44
N PHE A 30 -13.36 13.36 4.36
CA PHE A 30 -14.79 13.60 4.11
C PHE A 30 -14.98 14.54 2.92
N GLN A 31 -14.28 15.68 2.93
CA GLN A 31 -14.38 16.67 1.88
C GLN A 31 -13.92 16.09 0.53
N GLU A 32 -12.78 15.40 0.49
CA GLU A 32 -12.28 14.75 -0.73
C GLU A 32 -13.29 13.74 -1.28
N LEU A 33 -13.84 12.86 -0.43
CA LEU A 33 -14.84 11.88 -0.81
C LEU A 33 -16.15 12.53 -1.26
N ASP A 34 -16.58 13.61 -0.62
CA ASP A 34 -17.82 14.32 -0.94
C ASP A 34 -17.68 15.11 -2.24
N GLU A 35 -16.54 15.76 -2.46
CA GLU A 35 -16.24 16.59 -3.65
C GLU A 35 -15.83 15.79 -4.88
N TYR A 36 -15.45 14.51 -4.73
CA TYR A 36 -15.05 13.69 -5.87
C TYR A 36 -16.16 13.56 -6.91
N VAL A 37 -15.92 14.02 -8.14
CA VAL A 37 -16.85 13.91 -9.26
C VAL A 37 -16.52 12.66 -10.06
N VAL A 38 -17.53 11.83 -10.31
CA VAL A 38 -17.38 10.60 -11.10
C VAL A 38 -17.90 10.85 -12.51
N THR A 39 -16.99 10.96 -13.46
CA THR A 39 -17.28 11.02 -14.90
C THR A 39 -17.71 9.66 -15.43
N LYS A 40 -18.24 9.60 -16.66
CA LYS A 40 -18.57 8.32 -17.30
C LYS A 40 -17.35 7.43 -17.49
N GLU A 41 -16.19 8.03 -17.77
CA GLU A 41 -14.92 7.34 -17.89
C GLU A 41 -14.49 6.74 -16.54
N LEU A 42 -14.53 7.53 -15.47
CA LEU A 42 -14.22 7.05 -14.12
C LEU A 42 -15.18 5.96 -13.65
N ALA A 43 -16.48 6.07 -13.97
CA ALA A 43 -17.46 5.02 -13.66
C ALA A 43 -17.09 3.68 -14.33
N LYS A 44 -16.58 3.71 -15.56
CA LYS A 44 -16.06 2.52 -16.23
C LYS A 44 -14.82 1.98 -15.52
N HIS A 45 -13.89 2.84 -15.09
CA HIS A 45 -12.69 2.39 -14.38
C HIS A 45 -13.02 1.78 -13.00
N PHE A 46 -14.00 2.32 -12.28
CA PHE A 46 -14.51 1.68 -11.07
C PHE A 46 -15.09 0.30 -11.38
N ARG A 47 -15.88 0.16 -12.45
CA ARG A 47 -16.40 -1.16 -12.89
C ARG A 47 -15.26 -2.14 -13.14
N ASP A 48 -14.33 -1.78 -14.01
CA ASP A 48 -13.22 -2.66 -14.43
C ASP A 48 -12.36 -3.08 -13.22
N PHE A 49 -12.11 -2.14 -12.29
CA PHE A 49 -11.39 -2.42 -11.05
C PHE A 49 -12.15 -3.39 -10.14
N PHE A 50 -13.40 -3.09 -9.77
CA PHE A 50 -14.16 -3.89 -8.81
C PHE A 50 -14.56 -5.26 -9.36
N GLU A 51 -14.79 -5.39 -10.68
CA GLU A 51 -14.99 -6.68 -11.34
C GLU A 51 -13.75 -7.58 -11.21
N SER A 52 -12.55 -6.99 -11.33
CA SER A 52 -11.29 -7.69 -11.11
C SER A 52 -11.09 -8.05 -9.63
N TYR A 53 -11.26 -7.06 -8.75
CA TYR A 53 -11.06 -7.21 -7.29
C TYR A 53 -11.95 -8.29 -6.69
N LYS A 54 -13.21 -8.37 -7.15
CA LYS A 54 -14.18 -9.41 -6.77
C LYS A 54 -13.68 -10.83 -6.98
N LYS A 55 -12.87 -11.10 -8.01
CA LYS A 55 -12.31 -12.44 -8.25
C LYS A 55 -11.43 -12.90 -7.09
N GLY A 56 -10.69 -11.97 -6.48
CA GLY A 56 -9.90 -12.22 -5.26
C GLY A 56 -10.77 -12.37 -4.01
N ILE A 57 -11.95 -11.77 -3.97
CA ILE A 57 -12.89 -11.91 -2.85
C ILE A 57 -13.59 -13.28 -2.87
N THR A 58 -14.16 -13.67 -4.01
CA THR A 58 -15.03 -14.85 -4.13
C THR A 58 -14.29 -16.14 -4.47
N GLY A 59 -13.02 -16.07 -4.83
CA GLY A 59 -12.27 -17.22 -5.30
C GLY A 59 -10.76 -17.03 -5.23
N HIS A 60 -10.07 -17.68 -6.17
CA HIS A 60 -8.62 -17.64 -6.32
C HIS A 60 -8.26 -16.94 -7.63
N THR A 61 -7.31 -16.01 -7.58
CA THR A 61 -6.72 -15.42 -8.77
C THR A 61 -5.27 -15.02 -8.52
N ASP A 62 -4.41 -15.23 -9.52
CA ASP A 62 -3.01 -14.80 -9.56
C ASP A 62 -2.84 -13.48 -10.34
N LYS A 63 -3.95 -12.89 -10.83
CA LYS A 63 -3.97 -11.64 -11.60
C LYS A 63 -4.31 -10.48 -10.68
N MET A 64 -3.31 -10.07 -9.92
CA MET A 64 -3.44 -9.14 -8.79
C MET A 64 -2.85 -7.76 -9.07
N GLY A 65 -2.37 -7.54 -10.30
CA GLY A 65 -1.79 -6.28 -10.75
C GLY A 65 -2.84 -5.39 -11.39
N VAL A 66 -2.86 -4.11 -11.00
CA VAL A 66 -3.67 -3.06 -11.64
C VAL A 66 -2.76 -1.94 -12.09
N TRP A 67 -2.82 -1.57 -13.37
CA TRP A 67 -2.00 -0.51 -13.96
C TRP A 67 -2.86 0.69 -14.32
N ILE A 68 -2.63 1.81 -13.64
CA ILE A 68 -3.32 3.07 -13.85
C ILE A 68 -2.41 4.00 -14.67
N SER A 69 -2.77 4.24 -15.93
CA SER A 69 -2.00 5.09 -16.86
C SER A 69 -2.70 6.41 -17.17
N GLY A 70 -1.96 7.37 -17.73
CA GLY A 70 -2.49 8.68 -18.12
C GLY A 70 -1.48 9.83 -17.98
N PHE A 71 -1.71 10.93 -18.67
CA PHE A 71 -0.79 12.09 -18.67
C PHE A 71 -0.71 12.80 -17.32
N PHE A 72 0.29 13.68 -17.14
CA PHE A 72 0.35 14.53 -15.97
C PHE A 72 -0.93 15.37 -15.84
N GLY A 73 -1.49 15.46 -14.63
CA GLY A 73 -2.77 16.14 -14.38
C GLY A 73 -4.04 15.32 -14.66
N SER A 74 -3.95 14.09 -15.20
CA SER A 74 -5.15 13.28 -15.51
C SER A 74 -5.88 12.68 -14.29
N GLY A 75 -5.45 12.99 -13.07
CA GLY A 75 -6.11 12.53 -11.84
C GLY A 75 -5.68 11.14 -11.32
N LYS A 76 -4.63 10.50 -11.87
CA LYS A 76 -4.18 9.14 -11.45
C LYS A 76 -3.97 8.98 -9.94
N SER A 77 -3.17 9.84 -9.33
CA SER A 77 -2.90 9.81 -7.89
C SER A 77 -4.16 10.07 -7.07
N HIS A 78 -5.07 10.92 -7.57
CA HIS A 78 -6.36 11.16 -6.94
C HIS A 78 -7.25 9.92 -7.00
N PHE A 79 -7.39 9.30 -8.17
CA PHE A 79 -8.14 8.06 -8.36
C PHE A 79 -7.57 6.92 -7.51
N LEU A 80 -6.24 6.78 -7.46
CA LEU A 80 -5.55 5.82 -6.58
C LEU A 80 -5.89 6.07 -5.10
N LYS A 81 -5.93 7.33 -4.66
CA LYS A 81 -6.31 7.71 -3.29
C LYS A 81 -7.79 7.44 -3.00
N ILE A 82 -8.70 7.69 -3.95
CA ILE A 82 -10.11 7.34 -3.79
C ILE A 82 -10.29 5.83 -3.68
N LEU A 83 -9.61 5.04 -4.50
CA LEU A 83 -9.61 3.58 -4.35
C LEU A 83 -9.10 3.16 -2.97
N SER A 84 -8.05 3.81 -2.45
CA SER A 84 -7.52 3.50 -1.12
C SER A 84 -8.58 3.73 -0.02
N TYR A 85 -9.33 4.83 -0.08
CA TYR A 85 -10.42 5.10 0.86
C TYR A 85 -11.56 4.09 0.74
N LEU A 86 -11.96 3.73 -0.48
CA LEU A 86 -13.05 2.78 -0.70
C LEU A 86 -12.69 1.38 -0.20
N LEU A 87 -11.46 0.94 -0.42
CA LEU A 87 -10.97 -0.36 0.03
C LEU A 87 -10.78 -0.41 1.55
N GLN A 88 -10.32 0.68 2.17
CA GLN A 88 -10.19 0.75 3.63
C GLN A 88 -11.54 0.90 4.34
N ASN A 89 -12.49 1.55 3.66
CA ASN A 89 -13.87 1.76 4.07
C ASN A 89 -14.04 2.27 5.51
N LYS A 90 -13.15 3.18 5.94
CA LYS A 90 -13.24 3.82 7.25
C LYS A 90 -14.53 4.65 7.38
N ASP A 91 -15.03 4.76 8.60
CA ASP A 91 -16.02 5.78 8.95
C ASP A 91 -15.34 7.15 8.95
N VAL A 92 -15.95 8.09 8.23
CA VAL A 92 -15.48 9.46 8.13
C VAL A 92 -16.64 10.38 8.43
N ASN A 93 -16.63 10.98 9.61
CA ASN A 93 -17.71 11.84 10.11
C ASN A 93 -19.11 11.18 10.07
N GLY A 94 -19.19 9.88 10.41
CA GLY A 94 -20.45 9.14 10.49
C GLY A 94 -20.99 8.61 9.15
N LYS A 95 -20.19 8.67 8.08
CA LYS A 95 -20.49 8.06 6.77
C LYS A 95 -19.29 7.22 6.32
N ARG A 96 -19.52 5.99 5.86
CA ARG A 96 -18.42 5.14 5.33
C ARG A 96 -18.02 5.59 3.94
N ALA A 97 -16.76 5.38 3.57
CA ALA A 97 -16.24 5.80 2.25
C ALA A 97 -17.07 5.24 1.07
N ILE A 98 -17.49 3.98 1.13
CA ILE A 98 -18.32 3.34 0.09
C ILE A 98 -19.71 4.00 -0.04
N ASP A 99 -20.27 4.56 1.03
CA ASP A 99 -21.59 5.18 1.00
C ASP A 99 -21.61 6.45 0.14
N PHE A 100 -20.48 7.15 -0.01
CA PHE A 100 -20.38 8.32 -0.90
C PHE A 100 -20.56 7.98 -2.37
N PHE A 101 -20.33 6.71 -2.73
CA PHE A 101 -20.38 6.24 -4.11
C PHE A 101 -21.65 5.42 -4.40
N THR A 102 -22.31 4.89 -3.37
CA THR A 102 -23.42 3.94 -3.52
C THR A 102 -24.79 4.49 -3.09
N ASP A 103 -24.87 5.75 -2.67
CA ASP A 103 -26.11 6.46 -2.33
C ASP A 103 -26.94 6.91 -3.55
N GLY A 104 -26.46 6.63 -4.76
CA GLY A 104 -27.15 6.91 -6.02
C GLY A 104 -26.81 8.27 -6.65
N HIS A 105 -25.85 9.02 -6.09
CA HIS A 105 -25.46 10.31 -6.64
C HIS A 105 -24.22 10.28 -7.55
N LYS A 106 -23.26 9.36 -7.29
CA LYS A 106 -21.98 9.30 -8.05
C LYS A 106 -21.88 8.11 -8.99
N LEU A 107 -22.38 6.96 -8.57
CA LEU A 107 -22.51 5.77 -9.40
C LEU A 107 -23.99 5.38 -9.45
N ASP A 108 -24.48 5.10 -10.64
CA ASP A 108 -25.85 4.72 -10.93
C ASP A 108 -25.98 3.26 -11.40
N ASP A 109 -24.88 2.64 -11.88
CA ASP A 109 -24.85 1.26 -12.32
C ASP A 109 -25.02 0.27 -11.14
N PRO A 110 -26.13 -0.48 -11.08
CA PRO A 110 -26.39 -1.42 -9.99
C PRO A 110 -25.34 -2.55 -9.88
N MET A 111 -24.72 -2.97 -10.99
CA MET A 111 -23.69 -4.01 -10.97
C MET A 111 -22.41 -3.49 -10.30
N VAL A 112 -21.99 -2.27 -10.64
CA VAL A 112 -20.81 -1.63 -10.02
C VAL A 112 -21.05 -1.43 -8.53
N ILE A 113 -22.22 -0.93 -8.16
CA ILE A 113 -22.61 -0.76 -6.75
C ILE A 113 -22.58 -2.09 -6.00
N ALA A 114 -23.08 -3.17 -6.60
CA ALA A 114 -23.05 -4.50 -6.00
C ALA A 114 -21.63 -5.02 -5.79
N ASP A 115 -20.74 -4.85 -6.77
CA ASP A 115 -19.33 -5.28 -6.66
C ASP A 115 -18.54 -4.42 -5.64
N ILE A 116 -18.83 -3.12 -5.52
CA ILE A 116 -18.29 -2.26 -4.46
C ILE A 116 -18.77 -2.73 -3.09
N LYS A 117 -20.07 -3.01 -2.94
CA LYS A 117 -20.64 -3.51 -1.68
C LYS A 117 -20.11 -4.89 -1.28
N LEU A 118 -19.69 -5.70 -2.24
CA LEU A 118 -18.98 -6.95 -1.96
C LEU A 118 -17.65 -6.69 -1.24
N ALA A 119 -16.93 -5.64 -1.63
CA ALA A 119 -15.69 -5.21 -0.98
C ALA A 119 -15.92 -4.60 0.41
N GLU A 120 -17.11 -4.05 0.69
CA GLU A 120 -17.45 -3.41 1.97
C GLU A 120 -17.20 -4.30 3.20
N ASN A 121 -17.44 -5.61 3.06
CA ASN A 121 -17.33 -6.58 4.15
C ASN A 121 -15.97 -7.27 4.22
N ILE A 122 -14.99 -6.81 3.44
CA ILE A 122 -13.66 -7.41 3.36
C ILE A 122 -12.71 -6.61 4.24
N SER A 123 -12.16 -7.28 5.26
CA SER A 123 -11.10 -6.70 6.07
C SER A 123 -9.87 -6.49 5.18
N THR A 124 -9.46 -5.23 5.02
CA THR A 124 -8.41 -4.85 4.07
C THR A 124 -7.42 -3.88 4.72
N ASP A 125 -6.14 -4.25 4.72
CA ASP A 125 -5.05 -3.32 5.03
C ASP A 125 -4.55 -2.66 3.75
N VAL A 126 -4.67 -1.33 3.72
CA VAL A 126 -4.40 -0.49 2.55
C VAL A 126 -3.10 0.27 2.78
N ILE A 127 -2.12 0.08 1.89
CA ILE A 127 -0.79 0.67 1.96
C ILE A 127 -0.59 1.59 0.76
N LEU A 128 -0.88 2.88 0.93
CA LEU A 128 -0.69 3.91 -0.09
C LEU A 128 0.64 4.62 0.10
N PHE A 129 1.50 4.61 -0.91
CA PHE A 129 2.80 5.26 -0.84
C PHE A 129 3.27 5.74 -2.22
N ASN A 130 4.08 6.80 -2.23
CA ASN A 130 4.85 7.22 -3.40
C ASN A 130 6.22 6.53 -3.34
N ILE A 131 6.60 5.82 -4.40
CA ILE A 131 7.82 5.01 -4.38
C ILE A 131 9.09 5.86 -4.35
N ASP A 132 9.12 6.98 -5.07
CA ASP A 132 10.27 7.90 -5.09
C ASP A 132 10.55 8.48 -3.69
N SER A 133 9.50 8.74 -2.91
CA SER A 133 9.60 9.27 -1.54
C SER A 133 10.03 8.23 -0.50
N LYS A 134 9.80 6.93 -0.75
CA LYS A 134 10.14 5.85 0.18
C LYS A 134 11.48 5.19 -0.14
N SER A 135 11.94 5.31 -1.38
CA SER A 135 13.26 4.83 -1.81
C SER A 135 14.38 5.73 -1.28
N GLU A 136 15.47 5.12 -0.82
CA GLU A 136 16.68 5.86 -0.48
C GLU A 136 17.43 6.31 -1.74
N ALA A 137 18.11 7.46 -1.69
CA ALA A 137 18.71 8.10 -2.86
C ALA A 137 19.71 7.20 -3.62
N ASP A 138 20.43 6.32 -2.92
CA ASP A 138 21.41 5.40 -3.51
C ASP A 138 20.82 4.02 -3.87
N ALA A 139 19.58 3.73 -3.44
CA ALA A 139 18.93 2.44 -3.61
C ALA A 139 18.51 2.15 -5.06
N LYS A 140 18.33 3.16 -5.92
CA LYS A 140 17.98 2.96 -7.35
C LYS A 140 19.05 2.18 -8.14
N SER A 141 20.28 2.13 -7.64
CA SER A 141 21.36 1.32 -8.21
C SER A 141 21.26 -0.17 -7.84
N ASN A 142 20.51 -0.50 -6.79
CA ASN A 142 20.29 -1.86 -6.30
C ASN A 142 19.19 -2.56 -7.12
N LYS A 143 19.43 -3.83 -7.47
CA LYS A 143 18.47 -4.68 -8.19
C LYS A 143 17.21 -5.01 -7.37
N ASP A 144 17.30 -4.86 -6.05
CA ASP A 144 16.25 -5.22 -5.09
C ASP A 144 15.48 -4.00 -4.53
N ALA A 145 15.68 -2.82 -5.14
CA ALA A 145 15.14 -1.56 -4.62
C ALA A 145 13.60 -1.55 -4.44
N ILE A 146 12.84 -2.21 -5.34
CA ILE A 146 11.38 -2.28 -5.22
C ILE A 146 10.97 -3.18 -4.05
N ILE A 147 11.55 -4.38 -3.95
CA ILE A 147 11.20 -5.32 -2.87
C ILE A 147 11.55 -4.75 -1.49
N ASP A 148 12.66 -4.02 -1.37
CA ASP A 148 13.05 -3.34 -0.13
C ASP A 148 12.00 -2.29 0.28
N VAL A 149 11.51 -1.48 -0.67
CA VAL A 149 10.44 -0.51 -0.40
C VAL A 149 9.15 -1.21 0.01
N PHE A 150 8.76 -2.28 -0.68
CA PHE A 150 7.55 -3.05 -0.35
C PHE A 150 7.63 -3.65 1.07
N MET A 151 8.77 -4.22 1.45
CA MET A 151 9.01 -4.75 2.79
C MET A 151 8.98 -3.65 3.84
N LYS A 152 9.61 -2.50 3.57
CA LYS A 152 9.58 -1.32 4.44
C LYS A 152 8.16 -0.86 4.72
N VAL A 153 7.35 -0.58 3.70
CA VAL A 153 5.98 -0.10 3.91
C VAL A 153 5.07 -1.16 4.52
N PHE A 154 5.33 -2.44 4.26
CA PHE A 154 4.61 -3.54 4.90
C PHE A 154 4.94 -3.65 6.39
N ASN A 155 6.19 -3.44 6.79
CA ASN A 155 6.61 -3.37 8.19
C ASN A 155 5.98 -2.15 8.87
N GLU A 156 6.07 -0.96 8.26
CA GLU A 156 5.47 0.27 8.79
C GLU A 156 3.96 0.13 9.02
N MET A 157 3.22 -0.49 8.08
CA MET A 157 1.79 -0.74 8.22
C MET A 157 1.46 -1.60 9.45
N GLN A 158 2.32 -2.57 9.78
CA GLN A 158 2.17 -3.42 10.96
C GLN A 158 2.62 -2.74 12.27
N GLY A 159 3.17 -1.53 12.21
CA GLY A 159 3.77 -0.83 13.35
C GLY A 159 5.24 -1.18 13.62
N PHE A 160 5.85 -1.99 12.74
CA PHE A 160 7.25 -2.39 12.84
C PHE A 160 8.20 -1.32 12.27
N CYS A 161 9.50 -1.52 12.48
CA CYS A 161 10.56 -0.64 12.06
C CYS A 161 10.70 -0.67 10.54
N GLY A 162 10.42 0.47 9.89
CA GLY A 162 10.58 0.60 8.44
C GLY A 162 12.03 0.80 8.00
N SER A 163 12.85 1.42 8.84
CA SER A 163 14.22 1.81 8.53
C SER A 163 15.25 0.69 8.72
N LEU A 164 15.04 -0.21 9.69
CA LEU A 164 15.96 -1.30 10.01
C LEU A 164 15.25 -2.68 9.88
N PRO A 165 15.36 -3.36 8.72
CA PRO A 165 14.59 -4.58 8.44
C PRO A 165 14.83 -5.75 9.40
N PHE A 166 16.05 -5.89 9.93
CA PHE A 166 16.37 -6.93 10.92
C PHE A 166 15.70 -6.68 12.28
N LEU A 167 15.45 -5.42 12.65
CA LEU A 167 14.64 -5.10 13.83
C LEU A 167 13.18 -5.44 13.60
N ALA A 168 12.64 -5.15 12.40
CA ALA A 168 11.28 -5.54 12.07
C ALA A 168 11.08 -7.07 12.13
N GLU A 169 12.10 -7.86 11.81
CA GLU A 169 12.07 -9.33 11.97
C GLU A 169 12.00 -9.73 13.45
N LEU A 170 12.75 -9.05 14.34
CA LEU A 170 12.63 -9.24 15.79
C LEU A 170 11.23 -8.83 16.29
N GLU A 171 10.76 -7.62 15.98
CA GLU A 171 9.46 -7.10 16.41
C GLU A 171 8.32 -8.00 15.94
N ARG A 172 8.38 -8.48 14.69
CA ARG A 172 7.43 -9.45 14.13
C ARG A 172 7.46 -10.76 14.92
N LYS A 173 8.65 -11.30 15.21
CA LYS A 173 8.78 -12.54 15.98
C LYS A 173 8.20 -12.39 17.39
N LEU A 174 8.53 -11.30 18.08
CA LEU A 174 7.99 -10.97 19.39
C LEU A 174 6.46 -10.79 19.37
N THR A 175 5.91 -10.26 18.28
CA THR A 175 4.47 -10.10 18.09
C THR A 175 3.79 -11.45 17.90
N GLU A 176 4.36 -12.32 17.06
CA GLU A 176 3.87 -13.68 16.86
C GLU A 176 3.90 -14.51 18.16
N ASP A 177 4.89 -14.27 19.01
CA ASP A 177 5.03 -14.93 20.31
C ASP A 177 4.22 -14.25 21.44
N GLY A 178 3.53 -13.13 21.16
CA GLY A 178 2.74 -12.39 22.14
C GLY A 178 3.56 -11.67 23.21
N GLN A 179 4.85 -11.43 22.96
CA GLN A 179 5.79 -10.82 23.90
C GLN A 179 6.14 -9.37 23.56
N PHE A 180 5.70 -8.83 22.42
CA PHE A 180 6.13 -7.52 21.96
C PHE A 180 5.70 -6.37 22.89
N ASP A 181 4.49 -6.40 23.47
CA ASP A 181 4.07 -5.39 24.43
C ASP A 181 4.86 -5.47 25.74
N SER A 182 5.16 -6.68 26.21
CA SER A 182 6.04 -6.90 27.38
C SER A 182 7.46 -6.40 27.11
N PHE A 183 7.97 -6.61 25.90
CA PHE A 183 9.25 -6.09 25.44
C PHE A 183 9.27 -4.56 25.49
N LYS A 184 8.27 -3.88 24.90
CA LYS A 184 8.19 -2.42 24.93
C LYS A 184 8.08 -1.87 26.35
N ALA A 185 7.26 -2.49 27.19
CA ALA A 185 7.12 -2.08 28.59
C ALA A 185 8.45 -2.22 29.34
N LYS A 186 9.13 -3.35 29.18
CA LYS A 186 10.41 -3.59 29.84
C LYS A 186 11.53 -2.67 29.32
N PHE A 187 11.56 -2.42 28.01
CA PHE A 187 12.48 -1.47 27.42
C PHE A 187 12.29 -0.05 27.95
N LEU A 188 11.04 0.37 28.18
CA LEU A 188 10.75 1.66 28.81
C LEU A 188 11.26 1.73 30.25
N GLU A 189 11.14 0.64 31.03
CA GLU A 189 11.69 0.57 32.39
C GLU A 189 13.22 0.70 32.43
N VAL A 190 13.92 0.06 31.49
CA VAL A 190 15.39 0.02 31.43
C VAL A 190 15.97 1.31 30.85
N SER A 191 15.45 1.76 29.70
CA SER A 191 16.01 2.89 28.94
C SER A 191 15.40 4.25 29.27
N GLY A 192 14.21 4.27 29.90
CA GLY A 192 13.40 5.48 30.08
C GLY A 192 12.79 6.05 28.80
N ARG A 193 12.95 5.39 27.64
CA ARG A 193 12.42 5.80 26.33
C ARG A 193 11.44 4.77 25.79
N LYS A 194 10.47 5.21 25.00
CA LYS A 194 9.63 4.27 24.25
C LYS A 194 10.47 3.56 23.20
N TRP A 195 10.16 2.29 22.96
CA TRP A 195 10.87 1.50 21.96
C TRP A 195 10.81 2.14 20.58
N GLU A 196 9.63 2.62 20.17
CA GLU A 196 9.40 3.23 18.87
C GLU A 196 10.24 4.49 18.64
N ASP A 197 10.55 5.23 19.72
CA ASP A 197 11.35 6.45 19.68
C ASP A 197 12.87 6.15 19.65
N ALA A 198 13.28 4.98 20.14
CA ALA A 198 14.69 4.62 20.33
C ALA A 198 15.21 3.61 19.29
N ARG A 199 14.35 2.80 18.67
CA ARG A 199 14.74 1.66 17.83
C ARG A 199 15.62 2.00 16.63
N GLU A 200 15.56 3.23 16.12
CA GLU A 200 16.42 3.68 15.02
C GLU A 200 17.86 3.98 15.45
N GLU A 201 18.09 4.19 16.75
CA GLU A 201 19.41 4.36 17.36
C GLU A 201 20.04 3.00 17.75
N PHE A 202 19.68 1.91 17.07
CA PHE A 202 20.04 0.53 17.40
C PHE A 202 21.48 0.33 17.92
N TYR A 203 22.46 0.92 17.24
CA TYR A 203 23.88 0.81 17.60
C TYR A 203 24.25 1.41 18.96
N PHE A 204 23.43 2.34 19.48
CA PHE A 204 23.64 3.00 20.76
C PHE A 204 22.84 2.39 21.91
N ILE A 205 21.89 1.50 21.61
CA ILE A 205 20.97 0.92 22.60
C ILE A 205 21.09 -0.62 22.72
N GLN A 206 22.21 -1.18 22.26
CA GLN A 206 22.40 -2.64 22.22
C GLN A 206 22.41 -3.25 23.63
N ASP A 207 23.02 -2.58 24.61
CA ASP A 207 23.06 -3.08 25.98
C ASP A 207 21.66 -3.14 26.60
N GLU A 208 20.82 -2.12 26.38
CA GLU A 208 19.42 -2.11 26.82
C GLU A 208 18.60 -3.20 26.11
N ILE A 209 18.81 -3.42 24.81
CA ILE A 209 18.14 -4.50 24.08
C ILE A 209 18.53 -5.87 24.66
N VAL A 210 19.82 -6.10 24.90
CA VAL A 210 20.35 -7.33 25.49
C VAL A 210 19.77 -7.58 26.88
N GLU A 211 19.75 -6.54 27.72
CA GLU A 211 19.17 -6.61 29.06
C GLU A 211 17.69 -6.98 29.00
N VAL A 212 16.91 -6.32 28.15
CA VAL A 212 15.46 -6.54 28.03
C VAL A 212 15.15 -7.95 27.50
N LEU A 213 15.84 -8.40 26.44
CA LEU A 213 15.65 -9.74 25.88
C LEU A 213 16.00 -10.84 26.89
N SER A 214 17.06 -10.63 27.67
CA SER A 214 17.50 -11.54 28.73
C SER A 214 16.53 -11.56 29.90
N ALA A 215 16.11 -10.39 30.39
CA ALA A 215 15.19 -10.26 31.52
C ALA A 215 13.81 -10.87 31.25
N LEU A 216 13.35 -10.84 30.00
CA LEU A 216 12.10 -11.47 29.58
C LEU A 216 12.23 -12.96 29.23
N GLY A 217 13.45 -13.52 29.30
CA GLY A 217 13.72 -14.92 28.96
C GLY A 217 13.52 -15.24 27.48
N ILE A 218 13.54 -14.24 26.61
CA ILE A 218 13.39 -14.39 25.16
C ILE A 218 14.68 -14.99 24.57
N MET A 219 15.83 -14.52 25.06
CA MET A 219 17.17 -15.02 24.71
C MET A 219 18.04 -15.05 25.97
N SER A 220 19.10 -15.85 25.99
CA SER A 220 20.17 -15.62 26.96
C SER A 220 20.93 -14.35 26.61
N GLU A 221 21.64 -13.77 27.58
CA GLU A 221 22.47 -12.58 27.34
C GLU A 221 23.46 -12.80 26.18
N ASP A 222 24.17 -13.93 26.16
CA ASP A 222 25.12 -14.28 25.09
C ASP A 222 24.45 -14.38 23.72
N ALA A 223 23.24 -14.95 23.66
CA ALA A 223 22.48 -15.07 22.42
C ALA A 223 21.98 -13.71 21.94
N ALA A 224 21.52 -12.85 22.85
CA ALA A 224 21.09 -11.49 22.52
C ALA A 224 22.25 -10.62 22.03
N ARG A 225 23.45 -10.72 22.65
CA ARG A 225 24.66 -10.03 22.18
C ARG A 225 25.06 -10.53 20.80
N THR A 226 25.12 -11.85 20.60
CA THR A 226 25.43 -12.45 19.30
C THR A 226 24.44 -12.02 18.22
N TRP A 227 23.15 -11.92 18.57
CA TRP A 227 22.14 -11.41 17.66
C TRP A 227 22.39 -9.94 17.32
N CYS A 228 22.65 -9.07 18.30
CA CYS A 228 22.94 -7.65 18.05
C CYS A 228 24.14 -7.45 17.11
N GLU A 229 25.19 -8.27 17.28
CA GLU A 229 26.40 -8.23 16.43
C GLU A 229 26.15 -8.71 15.00
N LYS A 230 25.30 -9.73 14.81
CA LYS A 230 25.16 -10.43 13.52
C LYS A 230 23.90 -10.08 12.74
N ALA A 231 22.88 -9.52 13.38
CA ALA A 231 21.55 -9.35 12.77
C ALA A 231 21.58 -8.52 11.48
N VAL A 232 22.47 -7.52 11.41
CA VAL A 232 22.66 -6.69 10.22
C VAL A 232 23.24 -7.52 9.06
N ASP A 233 24.30 -8.30 9.32
CA ASP A 233 25.04 -9.04 8.30
C ASP A 233 24.32 -10.31 7.83
N THR A 234 23.47 -10.89 8.67
CA THR A 234 22.73 -12.12 8.34
C THR A 234 21.36 -11.86 7.75
N TYR A 235 20.89 -10.61 7.76
CA TYR A 235 19.62 -10.26 7.15
C TYR A 235 19.66 -10.47 5.63
N SER A 236 18.66 -11.19 5.14
CA SER A 236 18.44 -11.34 3.71
C SER A 236 16.94 -11.35 3.42
N LEU A 237 16.58 -10.68 2.33
CA LEU A 237 15.23 -10.59 1.82
C LEU A 237 15.20 -11.15 0.41
N SER A 238 14.37 -12.17 0.19
CA SER A 238 13.98 -12.61 -1.14
C SER A 238 12.53 -12.24 -1.38
N ILE A 239 12.14 -12.11 -2.65
CA ILE A 239 10.75 -11.85 -3.04
C ILE A 239 9.84 -12.99 -2.53
N GLU A 240 10.31 -14.25 -2.59
CA GLU A 240 9.61 -15.40 -2.02
C GLU A 240 9.41 -15.28 -0.50
N LYS A 241 10.44 -14.85 0.26
CA LYS A 241 10.32 -14.63 1.71
C LYS A 241 9.26 -13.57 1.99
N PHE A 242 9.26 -12.46 1.25
CA PHE A 242 8.26 -11.41 1.38
C PHE A 242 6.85 -11.89 1.04
N ALA A 243 6.64 -12.57 -0.08
CA ALA A 243 5.33 -13.08 -0.47
C ALA A 243 4.76 -14.05 0.57
N ASN A 244 5.60 -14.90 1.15
CA ASN A 244 5.21 -15.77 2.26
C ASN A 244 4.88 -15.00 3.55
N LEU A 245 5.58 -13.89 3.84
CA LEU A 245 5.25 -13.03 4.99
C LEU A 245 3.88 -12.37 4.82
N VAL A 246 3.59 -11.83 3.62
CA VAL A 246 2.27 -11.26 3.31
C VAL A 246 1.17 -12.33 3.41
N ARG A 247 1.41 -13.54 2.87
CA ARG A 247 0.45 -14.66 3.00
C ARG A 247 0.14 -14.97 4.47
N LYS A 248 1.18 -15.18 5.29
CA LYS A 248 1.02 -15.49 6.72
C LYS A 248 0.27 -14.38 7.46
N TYR A 249 0.53 -13.13 7.11
CA TYR A 249 -0.20 -11.99 7.67
C TYR A 249 -1.68 -12.01 7.29
N CYS A 250 -2.01 -12.21 6.02
CA CYS A 250 -3.42 -12.33 5.61
C CYS A 250 -4.11 -13.48 6.34
N GLU A 251 -3.47 -14.65 6.44
CA GLU A 251 -4.01 -15.82 7.15
C GLU A 251 -4.24 -15.55 8.64
N SER A 252 -3.37 -14.79 9.31
CA SER A 252 -3.51 -14.47 10.74
C SER A 252 -4.63 -13.48 11.04
N LYS A 253 -4.99 -12.61 10.08
CA LYS A 253 -6.11 -11.67 10.19
C LYS A 253 -7.46 -12.28 9.83
N GLY A 254 -7.47 -13.40 9.10
CA GLY A 254 -8.68 -14.18 8.81
C GLY A 254 -8.70 -14.74 7.39
N LYS A 255 -9.65 -15.64 7.12
CA LYS A 255 -9.70 -16.42 5.85
C LYS A 255 -9.83 -15.59 4.57
N ASN A 256 -10.26 -14.33 4.68
CA ASN A 256 -10.47 -13.45 3.53
C ASN A 256 -9.97 -12.03 3.81
N HIS A 257 -8.92 -11.87 4.63
CA HIS A 257 -8.27 -10.58 4.80
C HIS A 257 -7.40 -10.26 3.59
N HIS A 258 -7.39 -8.99 3.16
CA HIS A 258 -6.64 -8.53 1.99
C HIS A 258 -5.59 -7.51 2.38
N VAL A 259 -4.45 -7.53 1.70
CA VAL A 259 -3.45 -6.45 1.73
C VAL A 259 -3.39 -5.82 0.35
N VAL A 260 -3.47 -4.49 0.26
CA VAL A 260 -3.43 -3.77 -1.02
C VAL A 260 -2.31 -2.76 -1.00
N PHE A 261 -1.34 -2.94 -1.88
CA PHE A 261 -0.25 -2.00 -2.13
C PHE A 261 -0.67 -1.03 -3.25
N LEU A 262 -0.81 0.25 -2.92
CA LEU A 262 -1.10 1.32 -3.88
C LEU A 262 0.14 2.17 -4.06
N VAL A 263 0.80 1.99 -5.20
CA VAL A 263 2.12 2.55 -5.50
C VAL A 263 1.99 3.70 -6.48
N ASP A 264 2.18 4.91 -5.99
CA ASP A 264 2.17 6.10 -6.84
C ASP A 264 3.54 6.31 -7.51
N GLU A 265 3.51 6.78 -8.76
CA GLU A 265 4.67 7.13 -9.60
C GLU A 265 5.60 5.96 -9.97
N ILE A 266 5.11 4.71 -9.98
CA ILE A 266 5.94 3.55 -10.37
C ILE A 266 6.53 3.70 -11.76
N GLY A 267 5.75 4.26 -12.70
CA GLY A 267 6.15 4.35 -14.10
C GLY A 267 7.40 5.19 -14.30
N GLN A 268 7.52 6.29 -13.55
CA GLN A 268 8.70 7.14 -13.56
C GLN A 268 9.87 6.47 -12.83
N TYR A 269 9.61 5.78 -11.72
CA TYR A 269 10.63 5.09 -10.94
C TYR A 269 11.35 3.99 -11.73
N ILE A 270 10.61 3.22 -12.53
CA ILE A 270 11.16 2.14 -13.36
C ILE A 270 11.59 2.60 -14.76
N ALA A 271 11.30 3.85 -15.12
CA ALA A 271 11.60 4.37 -16.46
C ALA A 271 13.10 4.23 -16.74
N GLY A 272 13.44 3.56 -17.84
CA GLY A 272 14.83 3.39 -18.23
C GLY A 272 15.57 2.26 -17.50
N ASP A 273 15.02 1.60 -16.47
CA ASP A 273 15.63 0.43 -15.81
C ASP A 273 14.82 -0.87 -15.97
N THR A 274 15.36 -1.82 -16.73
CA THR A 274 14.74 -3.12 -16.98
C THR A 274 14.72 -4.01 -15.75
N ARG A 275 15.71 -3.87 -14.88
CA ARG A 275 15.87 -4.69 -13.67
C ARG A 275 14.77 -4.36 -12.68
N LEU A 276 14.46 -3.07 -12.50
CA LEU A 276 13.35 -2.63 -11.65
C LEU A 276 11.99 -3.12 -12.19
N MET A 277 11.78 -3.05 -13.51
CA MET A 277 10.57 -3.61 -14.12
C MET A 277 10.44 -5.13 -13.89
N LEU A 278 11.51 -5.89 -14.06
CA LEU A 278 11.53 -7.32 -13.76
C LEU A 278 11.30 -7.60 -12.26
N ASN A 279 11.87 -6.78 -11.37
CA ASN A 279 11.63 -6.90 -9.93
C ASN A 279 10.14 -6.69 -9.59
N LEU A 280 9.50 -5.64 -10.12
CA LEU A 280 8.06 -5.41 -9.95
C LEU A 280 7.21 -6.57 -10.48
N GLN A 281 7.59 -7.12 -11.65
CA GLN A 281 6.93 -8.29 -12.21
C GLN A 281 7.02 -9.48 -11.26
N THR A 282 8.21 -9.80 -10.76
CA THR A 282 8.43 -10.94 -9.86
C THR A 282 7.73 -10.74 -8.52
N VAL A 283 7.73 -9.53 -7.94
CA VAL A 283 6.97 -9.22 -6.73
C VAL A 283 5.48 -9.50 -6.93
N THR A 284 4.92 -9.03 -8.04
CA THR A 284 3.49 -9.22 -8.35
C THR A 284 3.16 -10.71 -8.60
N GLU A 285 4.06 -11.44 -9.26
CA GLU A 285 3.91 -12.87 -9.55
C GLU A 285 3.97 -13.75 -8.29
N ASP A 286 4.96 -13.52 -7.42
CA ASP A 286 5.12 -14.30 -6.19
C ASP A 286 3.99 -13.98 -5.20
N LEU A 287 3.53 -12.73 -5.13
CA LEU A 287 2.33 -12.37 -4.37
C LEU A 287 1.08 -13.05 -4.92
N GLY A 288 0.89 -13.05 -6.24
CA GLY A 288 -0.23 -13.73 -6.89
C GLY A 288 -0.24 -15.23 -6.60
N THR A 289 0.93 -15.86 -6.64
CA THR A 289 1.10 -17.30 -6.35
C THR A 289 0.90 -17.62 -4.88
N ALA A 290 1.46 -16.83 -3.97
CA ALA A 290 1.42 -17.10 -2.54
C ALA A 290 0.06 -16.73 -1.90
N CYS A 291 -0.52 -15.60 -2.31
CA CYS A 291 -1.71 -15.04 -1.66
C CYS A 291 -3.01 -15.34 -2.39
N GLY A 292 -2.98 -15.77 -3.65
CA GLY A 292 -4.12 -16.33 -4.37
C GLY A 292 -5.40 -15.48 -4.35
N GLY A 293 -5.28 -14.16 -4.50
CA GLY A 293 -6.44 -13.26 -4.44
C GLY A 293 -6.47 -12.33 -3.22
N LYS A 294 -5.51 -12.44 -2.28
CA LYS A 294 -5.49 -11.67 -1.02
C LYS A 294 -4.41 -10.60 -0.92
N ALA A 295 -3.55 -10.44 -1.92
CA ALA A 295 -2.54 -9.39 -1.98
C ALA A 295 -2.53 -8.71 -3.35
N TRP A 296 -2.86 -7.42 -3.41
CA TRP A 296 -3.01 -6.65 -4.66
C TRP A 296 -1.90 -5.62 -4.83
N VAL A 297 -1.48 -5.38 -6.07
CA VAL A 297 -0.48 -4.36 -6.43
C VAL A 297 -1.10 -3.42 -7.46
N ILE A 298 -1.50 -2.23 -7.03
CA ILE A 298 -2.12 -1.18 -7.84
C ILE A 298 -1.08 -0.08 -8.04
N VAL A 299 -0.78 0.27 -9.29
CA VAL A 299 0.31 1.20 -9.58
C VAL A 299 -0.10 2.31 -10.55
N THR A 300 0.52 3.49 -10.43
CA THR A 300 0.32 4.59 -11.38
C THR A 300 1.54 4.84 -12.26
N SER A 301 1.29 5.16 -13.53
CA SER A 301 2.33 5.47 -14.51
C SER A 301 1.87 6.55 -15.48
N GLN A 302 2.81 7.32 -16.03
CA GLN A 302 2.48 8.25 -17.13
C GLN A 302 2.21 7.50 -18.44
N GLN A 303 2.88 6.37 -18.63
CA GLN A 303 2.81 5.56 -19.84
C GLN A 303 1.97 4.30 -19.61
N ASP A 304 1.27 3.87 -20.66
CA ASP A 304 0.68 2.53 -20.72
C ASP A 304 1.77 1.48 -20.58
N ILE A 305 1.45 0.37 -19.91
CA ILE A 305 2.39 -0.72 -19.67
C ILE A 305 3.03 -1.23 -20.99
N ASP A 306 2.26 -1.25 -22.08
CA ASP A 306 2.73 -1.67 -23.40
C ASP A 306 3.81 -0.73 -23.97
N SER A 307 3.71 0.57 -23.69
CA SER A 307 4.72 1.55 -24.08
C SER A 307 6.00 1.44 -23.23
N VAL A 308 5.88 1.14 -21.94
CA VAL A 308 7.06 0.96 -21.08
C VAL A 308 7.84 -0.32 -21.47
N VAL A 309 7.10 -1.36 -21.89
CA VAL A 309 7.62 -2.69 -22.26
C VAL A 309 8.28 -2.70 -23.66
N SER A 310 7.64 -2.09 -24.65
CA SER A 310 8.03 -2.19 -26.07
C SER A 310 9.37 -1.53 -26.42
N VAL A 311 9.89 -0.65 -25.57
CA VAL A 311 11.14 0.11 -25.83
C VAL A 311 12.40 -0.75 -25.70
N LYS A 312 12.33 -1.96 -25.12
CA LYS A 312 13.53 -2.62 -24.57
C LYS A 312 13.89 -4.03 -25.06
N GLY A 313 13.19 -4.58 -26.06
CA GLY A 313 13.60 -5.84 -26.72
C GLY A 313 13.59 -7.12 -25.86
N ASN A 314 13.24 -7.03 -24.57
CA ASN A 314 13.01 -8.18 -23.68
C ASN A 314 11.53 -8.60 -23.71
N ASP A 315 11.26 -9.89 -23.52
CA ASP A 315 9.90 -10.44 -23.47
C ASP A 315 9.24 -10.11 -22.11
N PHE A 316 8.53 -8.98 -22.06
CA PHE A 316 7.69 -8.61 -20.93
C PHE A 316 6.21 -8.94 -21.15
N SER A 317 5.88 -9.90 -22.02
CA SER A 317 4.50 -10.40 -22.15
C SER A 317 3.96 -10.92 -20.81
N LYS A 318 4.84 -11.38 -19.92
CA LYS A 318 4.50 -11.82 -18.56
C LYS A 318 3.98 -10.70 -17.67
N ILE A 319 4.66 -9.54 -17.58
CA ILE A 319 4.18 -8.42 -16.75
C ILE A 319 2.83 -7.92 -17.23
N GLN A 320 2.63 -7.88 -18.55
CA GLN A 320 1.36 -7.53 -19.19
C GLN A 320 0.22 -8.48 -18.80
N GLY A 321 0.52 -9.77 -18.60
CA GLY A 321 -0.45 -10.77 -18.15
C GLY A 321 -0.75 -10.70 -16.64
N ARG A 322 0.15 -10.13 -15.83
CA ARG A 322 -0.05 -9.93 -14.37
C ARG A 322 -0.79 -8.63 -14.07
N PHE A 323 -0.58 -7.60 -14.89
CA PHE A 323 -1.31 -6.34 -14.89
C PHE A 323 -2.37 -6.35 -16.00
N ASP A 324 -3.32 -7.28 -15.89
CA ASP A 324 -4.40 -7.44 -16.87
C ASP A 324 -5.48 -6.35 -16.74
N THR A 325 -5.63 -5.79 -15.53
CA THR A 325 -6.54 -4.69 -15.24
C THR A 325 -5.82 -3.38 -15.54
N ARG A 326 -6.19 -2.75 -16.67
CA ARG A 326 -5.54 -1.53 -17.18
C ARG A 326 -6.54 -0.39 -17.23
N LEU A 327 -6.27 0.66 -16.47
CA LEU A 327 -7.16 1.81 -16.31
C LEU A 327 -6.45 3.04 -16.88
N SER A 328 -6.87 3.49 -18.06
CA SER A 328 -6.24 4.61 -18.77
C SER A 328 -7.05 5.88 -18.57
N LEU A 329 -6.56 6.79 -17.73
CA LEU A 329 -7.21 8.08 -17.46
C LEU A 329 -6.81 9.10 -18.51
N SER A 330 -7.80 9.57 -19.26
CA SER A 330 -7.64 10.61 -20.27
C SER A 330 -7.58 12.02 -19.66
N SER A 331 -7.12 12.99 -20.44
CA SER A 331 -7.14 14.41 -20.04
C SER A 331 -8.56 14.99 -19.98
N ALA A 332 -9.56 14.32 -20.57
CA ALA A 332 -10.95 14.79 -20.56
C ALA A 332 -11.56 14.81 -19.14
N ASN A 333 -11.00 14.05 -18.20
CA ASN A 333 -11.42 14.09 -16.80
C ASN A 333 -11.12 15.43 -16.10
N VAL A 334 -10.24 16.27 -16.65
CA VAL A 334 -9.99 17.62 -16.10
C VAL A 334 -11.02 18.63 -16.62
N ASP A 335 -11.52 18.44 -17.83
CA ASP A 335 -12.48 19.35 -18.48
C ASP A 335 -13.93 19.10 -18.06
N GLU A 336 -14.25 17.88 -17.56
CA GLU A 336 -15.60 17.51 -17.09
C GLU A 336 -15.89 17.87 -15.62
N VAL A 337 -14.90 18.35 -14.85
CA VAL A 337 -14.98 18.53 -13.38
C VAL A 337 -15.01 20.00 -12.97
#